data_AF-D4BLU0-F1
#
_entry.id   AF-D4BLU0-F1
#
_cell.length_a   1.000
_cell.length_b   1.000
_cell.length_c   1.000
_cell.angle_alpha   90.00
_cell.angle_beta   90.00
_cell.angle_gamma   90.00
#
_symmetry.space_group_name_H-M   'P 1'
#
loop_
_entity.id
_entity.type
_entity.pdbx_description
1 polymer ?
#
loop_
_entity_poly.entity_id
_entity_poly.type
_entity_poly.pdbx_seq_one_letter_code
_entity_poly.pdbx_strand_id
1 'polypeptide(L)'
;MTIILAGSNEGFMESEVLGRKSRLYGRRTAQIRLLPFDYADAAKFLPNTKSQDLVRYYATFGGTPYYLARINESDGFEDNVLRLLFDNLLANGGVMIRLRGNRPILM
;
A
#
# COMPACT_ATOMS: atom_id res chain seq x y z
N MET A 1 23.00 -19.75 -13.84
CA MET A 1 22.42 -18.43 -14.17
C MET A 1 20.94 -18.48 -13.83
N THR A 2 20.45 -17.54 -13.02
CA THR A 2 19.04 -17.47 -12.61
C THR A 2 18.46 -16.15 -13.13
N ILE A 3 17.30 -16.19 -13.77
CA ILE A 3 16.59 -15.00 -14.25
C ILE A 3 15.29 -14.89 -13.44
N ILE A 4 15.05 -13.69 -12.91
CA ILE A 4 13.80 -13.35 -12.22
C ILE A 4 13.09 -12.30 -13.06
N LEU A 5 11.81 -12.56 -13.35
CA LEU A 5 10.94 -11.62 -14.04
C LEU A 5 9.81 -11.23 -13.10
N ALA A 6 9.59 -9.92 -12.92
CA ALA A 6 8.56 -9.37 -12.06
C ALA A 6 7.75 -8.33 -12.84
N GLY A 7 6.46 -8.22 -12.52
CA GLY A 7 5.54 -7.27 -13.13
C GLY A 7 4.35 -7.03 -12.23
N SER A 8 3.85 -5.79 -12.20
CA SER A 8 2.69 -5.39 -11.39
C SER A 8 1.34 -5.73 -12.02
N ASN A 9 1.32 -5.94 -13.35
CA ASN A 9 0.11 -6.32 -14.07
C ASN A 9 0.01 -7.85 -14.17
N GLU A 10 -0.74 -8.46 -13.26
CA GLU A 10 -0.94 -9.91 -13.20
C GLU A 10 -1.51 -10.47 -14.51
N GLY A 11 -2.52 -9.81 -15.10
CA GLY A 11 -3.12 -10.26 -16.36
C GLY A 11 -2.14 -10.27 -17.53
N PHE A 12 -1.30 -9.24 -17.66
CA PHE A 12 -0.24 -9.20 -18.68
C PHE A 12 0.81 -10.29 -18.45
N MET A 13 1.19 -10.51 -17.20
CA MET A 13 2.13 -11.58 -16.84
C MET A 13 1.55 -12.95 -17.21
N GLU A 14 0.26 -13.18 -16.98
CA GLU A 14 -0.40 -14.44 -17.31
C GLU A 14 -0.64 -14.64 -18.81
N SER A 15 -1.04 -13.59 -19.54
CA SER A 15 -1.42 -13.72 -20.96
C SER A 15 -0.24 -13.64 -21.92
N GLU A 16 0.62 -12.63 -21.77
CA GLU A 16 1.67 -12.31 -22.76
C GLU A 16 3.02 -12.93 -22.38
N VAL A 17 3.33 -12.97 -21.08
CA VAL A 17 4.64 -13.42 -20.60
C VAL A 17 4.66 -14.92 -20.33
N LEU A 18 3.64 -15.45 -19.66
CA LEU A 18 3.57 -16.85 -19.25
C LEU A 18 2.54 -17.67 -20.04
N GLY A 19 1.76 -17.02 -20.91
CA GLY A 19 0.70 -17.67 -21.68
C GLY A 19 1.22 -18.68 -22.70
N ARG A 20 0.35 -19.56 -23.18
CA ARG A 20 0.70 -20.65 -24.12
C ARG A 20 1.42 -20.22 -25.39
N LYS A 21 1.15 -18.99 -25.85
CA LYS A 21 1.76 -18.41 -27.06
C LYS A 21 3.13 -17.77 -26.78
N SER A 22 3.51 -17.62 -25.51
CA SER A 22 4.80 -17.05 -25.11
C SER A 22 5.96 -18.03 -25.31
N ARG A 23 7.14 -17.48 -25.62
CA ARG A 23 8.41 -18.23 -25.67
C ARG A 23 8.83 -18.81 -24.31
N LEU A 24 8.29 -18.29 -23.22
CA LEU A 24 8.57 -18.76 -21.86
C LEU A 24 7.59 -19.85 -21.39
N TYR A 25 6.59 -20.20 -22.20
CA TYR A 25 5.63 -21.24 -21.85
C TYR A 25 6.33 -22.56 -21.53
N GLY A 26 5.98 -23.16 -20.39
CA GLY A 26 6.56 -24.41 -19.90
C GLY A 26 8.02 -24.31 -19.43
N ARG A 27 8.63 -23.11 -19.41
CA ARG A 27 10.03 -22.91 -19.01
C ARG A 27 10.20 -22.32 -17.61
N ARG A 28 9.12 -22.00 -16.89
CA ARG A 28 9.20 -21.50 -15.51
C ARG A 28 9.53 -22.64 -14.54
N THR A 29 10.47 -22.41 -13.66
CA THR A 29 10.85 -23.35 -12.58
C THR A 29 10.23 -22.98 -11.24
N ALA A 30 9.83 -21.73 -11.04
CA ALA A 30 9.16 -21.23 -9.85
C ALA A 30 8.23 -20.06 -10.21
N GLN A 31 7.23 -19.80 -9.37
CA GLN A 31 6.37 -18.63 -9.43
C GLN A 31 6.05 -18.18 -8.02
N ILE A 32 6.22 -16.89 -7.75
CA ILE A 32 5.84 -16.26 -6.48
C ILE A 32 4.77 -15.23 -6.81
N ARG A 33 3.60 -15.40 -6.21
CA ARG A 33 2.55 -14.37 -6.22
C ARG A 33 2.71 -13.53 -4.96
N LEU A 34 3.26 -12.33 -5.10
CA LEU A 34 3.42 -11.42 -3.96
C LEU A 34 2.06 -10.81 -3.61
N LEU A 35 1.57 -11.13 -2.41
CA LEU A 35 0.36 -10.55 -1.84
C LEU A 35 0.74 -9.39 -0.90
N PRO A 36 -0.18 -8.46 -0.63
CA PRO A 36 -0.03 -7.53 0.49
C PRO A 36 0.21 -8.28 1.80
N PHE A 37 0.88 -7.64 2.75
CA PHE A 37 1.07 -8.19 4.09
C PHE A 37 -0.27 -8.41 4.79
N ASP A 38 -0.31 -9.39 5.69
CA ASP A 38 -1.39 -9.45 6.66
C ASP A 38 -1.19 -8.39 7.76
N TYR A 39 -2.13 -8.33 8.70
CA TYR A 39 -2.06 -7.38 9.81
C TYR A 39 -0.78 -7.56 10.65
N ALA A 40 -0.37 -8.79 10.92
CA ALA A 40 0.74 -9.09 11.81
C ALA A 40 2.07 -8.63 11.19
N ASP A 41 2.25 -8.85 9.89
CA ASP A 41 3.41 -8.39 9.15
C ASP A 41 3.37 -6.88 8.90
N ALA A 42 2.20 -6.31 8.62
CA ALA A 42 2.03 -4.87 8.47
C ALA A 42 2.38 -4.11 9.76
N ALA A 43 1.96 -4.64 10.92
CA ALA A 43 2.26 -4.02 12.23
C ALA A 43 3.76 -3.94 12.52
N LYS A 44 4.58 -4.82 11.93
CA LYS A 44 6.05 -4.78 12.07
C LYS A 44 6.69 -3.56 11.41
N PHE A 45 5.99 -2.87 10.50
CA PHE A 45 6.47 -1.60 9.93
C PHE A 45 6.40 -0.44 10.93
N LEU A 46 5.62 -0.58 12.01
CA LEU A 46 5.27 0.51 12.92
C LEU A 46 5.49 0.08 14.39
N PRO A 47 6.73 -0.29 14.77
CA PRO A 47 7.01 -0.90 16.08
C PRO A 47 6.76 0.02 17.28
N ASN A 48 6.73 1.35 17.07
CA ASN A 48 6.54 2.34 18.13
C ASN A 48 5.09 2.84 18.21
N THR A 49 4.21 2.30 17.35
CA THR A 49 2.82 2.72 17.25
C THR A 49 1.93 1.92 18.20
N LYS A 50 0.98 2.61 18.86
CA LYS A 50 0.02 1.97 19.77
C LYS A 50 -0.88 0.99 19.02
N SER A 51 -1.28 -0.10 19.67
CA SER A 51 -2.11 -1.16 19.06
C SER A 51 -3.41 -0.65 18.43
N GLN A 52 -4.03 0.38 19.01
CA GLN A 52 -5.24 0.99 18.43
C GLN A 52 -4.95 1.65 17.07
N ASP A 53 -3.85 2.39 16.94
CA ASP A 53 -3.48 3.05 15.70
C ASP A 53 -2.92 2.06 14.67
N LEU A 54 -2.27 0.97 15.09
CA LEU A 54 -1.87 -0.12 14.21
C LEU A 54 -3.06 -0.71 13.45
N VAL A 55 -4.16 -1.00 14.16
CA VAL A 55 -5.40 -1.49 13.54
C VAL A 55 -5.98 -0.45 12.57
N ARG A 56 -5.96 0.84 12.95
CA ARG A 56 -6.45 1.92 12.09
C ARG A 56 -5.61 2.04 10.82
N TYR A 57 -4.28 2.02 10.92
CA TYR A 57 -3.39 2.10 9.76
C TYR A 57 -3.58 0.92 8.81
N TYR A 58 -3.68 -0.31 9.33
CA TYR A 58 -3.93 -1.47 8.48
C TYR A 58 -5.31 -1.39 7.81
N ALA A 59 -6.34 -0.92 8.52
CA ALA A 59 -7.67 -0.72 7.94
C ALA A 59 -7.69 0.37 6.85
N THR A 60 -6.85 1.40 6.96
CA THR A 60 -6.80 2.52 6.01
C THR A 60 -5.90 2.24 4.79
N PHE A 61 -4.71 1.71 5.02
CA PHE A 61 -3.69 1.54 3.98
C PHE A 61 -3.52 0.09 3.50
N GLY A 62 -4.14 -0.86 4.20
CA GLY A 62 -3.94 -2.29 3.97
C GLY A 62 -2.53 -2.74 4.32
N GLY A 63 -2.15 -3.89 3.74
CA GLY A 63 -0.81 -4.48 3.91
C GLY A 63 0.21 -4.06 2.86
N THR A 64 -0.05 -3.03 2.06
CA THR A 64 0.86 -2.65 0.96
C THR A 64 2.11 -1.98 1.54
N PRO A 65 3.32 -2.56 1.34
CA PRO A 65 4.55 -2.07 1.98
C PRO A 65 4.85 -0.60 1.67
N TYR A 66 4.56 -0.16 0.45
CA TYR A 66 4.79 1.21 0.00
C TYR A 66 4.07 2.26 0.86
N TYR A 67 2.81 2.02 1.24
CA TYR A 67 2.06 2.96 2.06
C TYR A 67 2.52 2.92 3.53
N LEU A 68 2.72 1.71 4.07
CA LEU A 68 3.16 1.52 5.45
C LEU A 68 4.52 2.19 5.71
N ALA A 69 5.46 2.08 4.78
CA ALA A 69 6.79 2.68 4.88
C ALA A 69 6.80 4.23 4.85
N ARG A 70 5.67 4.87 4.51
CA ARG A 70 5.55 6.33 4.40
C ARG A 70 4.88 6.97 5.62
N ILE A 71 4.40 6.15 6.56
CA ILE A 71 3.84 6.59 7.84
C ILE A 71 5.00 7.10 8.71
N ASN A 72 4.79 8.27 9.32
CA ASN A 72 5.71 8.83 10.30
C ASN A 72 5.14 8.54 11.70
N GLU A 73 5.79 7.65 12.47
CA GLU A 73 5.33 7.25 13.81
C GLU A 73 5.35 8.40 14.84
N SER A 74 6.02 9.52 14.53
CA SER A 74 6.01 10.72 15.38
C SER A 74 4.73 11.56 15.22
N ASP A 75 3.98 11.35 14.13
CA ASP A 75 2.76 12.09 13.83
C ASP A 75 1.52 11.30 14.29
N GLY A 76 0.41 12.01 14.53
CA GLY A 76 -0.87 11.39 14.79
C GLY A 76 -1.39 10.59 13.60
N PHE A 77 -2.28 9.63 13.85
CA PHE A 77 -2.93 8.85 12.78
C PHE A 77 -3.59 9.77 11.74
N GLU A 78 -4.38 10.74 12.19
CA GLU A 78 -5.11 11.66 11.31
C GLU A 78 -4.16 12.48 10.44
N ASP A 79 -3.04 12.95 11.00
CA ASP A 79 -2.04 13.74 10.28
C ASP A 79 -1.36 12.90 9.19
N ASN A 80 -1.00 11.65 9.51
CA ASN A 80 -0.46 10.71 8.53
C ASN A 80 -1.46 10.41 7.41
N VAL A 81 -2.74 10.20 7.72
CA VAL A 81 -3.77 9.93 6.72
C VAL A 81 -3.98 11.14 5.82
N LEU A 82 -4.12 12.33 6.41
CA LEU A 82 -4.31 13.56 5.66
C LEU A 82 -3.14 13.80 4.69
N ARG A 83 -1.91 13.66 5.20
CA ARG A 83 -0.69 13.82 4.43
C ARG A 83 -0.62 12.81 3.27
N LEU A 84 -0.72 11.52 3.59
CA LEU A 84 -0.49 10.46 2.60
C LEU A 84 -1.57 10.34 1.54
N LEU A 85 -2.82 10.69 1.85
CA LEU A 85 -3.93 10.57 0.89
C LEU A 85 -4.30 11.89 0.21
N PHE A 86 -4.06 13.05 0.85
CA PHE A 86 -4.59 14.34 0.39
C PHE A 86 -3.55 15.43 0.15
N ASP A 87 -2.25 15.18 0.33
CA ASP A 87 -1.21 16.19 0.06
C ASP A 87 -1.32 16.80 -1.34
N ASN A 88 -1.54 15.97 -2.37
CA ASN A 88 -1.72 16.45 -3.74
C ASN A 88 -3.01 17.26 -3.92
N LEU A 89 -4.07 16.95 -3.16
CA LEU A 89 -5.32 17.69 -3.22
C LEU A 89 -5.14 19.08 -2.60
N LEU A 90 -4.46 19.16 -1.46
CA LEU A 90 -4.16 20.43 -0.77
C LEU A 90 -3.18 21.30 -1.59
N ALA A 91 -2.17 20.70 -2.20
CA ALA A 91 -1.20 21.40 -3.04
C ALA A 91 -1.81 22.01 -4.31
N ASN A 92 -2.89 21.43 -4.84
CA ASN A 92 -3.59 21.91 -6.03
C ASN A 92 -4.77 22.86 -5.69
N GLY A 93 -4.78 23.45 -4.49
CA GLY A 93 -5.81 24.43 -4.09
C GLY A 93 -7.10 23.80 -3.54
N GLY A 94 -7.10 22.50 -3.24
CA GLY A 94 -8.18 21.86 -2.50
C GLY A 94 -8.30 22.45 -1.09
N VAL A 95 -9.53 22.79 -0.68
CA VAL A 95 -9.80 23.37 0.64
C VAL A 95 -10.21 22.27 1.60
N MET A 96 -9.47 22.13 2.70
CA MET A 96 -9.86 21.27 3.82
C MET A 96 -10.87 22.04 4.69
N ILE A 97 -12.17 21.78 4.52
CA ILE A 97 -13.20 22.44 5.32
C ILE A 97 -13.24 21.79 6.71
N ARG A 98 -12.66 22.49 7.70
CA ARG A 98 -12.75 22.11 9.11
C ARG A 98 -14.17 22.44 9.61
N LEU A 99 -15.10 21.49 9.52
CA LEU A 99 -16.38 21.62 10.20
C LEU A 99 -16.12 21.78 11.69
N ARG A 100 -16.68 22.84 12.31
CA ARG A 100 -16.54 23.12 13.74
C ARG A 100 -17.02 21.92 14.55
N GLY A 101 -16.05 21.13 15.04
CA GLY A 101 -16.32 19.92 15.80
C GLY A 101 -15.11 18.99 15.88
N ASN A 102 -13.92 19.53 16.14
CA ASN A 102 -12.65 18.86 16.48
C ASN A 102 -12.29 17.47 15.89
N ARG A 103 -12.87 17.04 14.77
CA ARG A 103 -12.51 15.82 14.04
C ARG A 103 -12.75 16.05 12.54
N PRO A 104 -11.74 15.83 11.68
CA PRO A 104 -11.93 15.89 10.23
C PRO A 104 -12.83 14.74 9.78
N ILE A 105 -13.80 15.03 8.91
CA ILE A 105 -14.60 14.03 8.20
C ILE A 105 -14.41 14.33 6.71
N LEU A 106 -13.94 13.35 5.95
CA LEU A 106 -13.77 13.46 4.51
C LEU A 106 -15.14 13.26 3.83
N MET A 107 -15.57 14.23 3.03
CA MET A 107 -16.62 14.06 2.04
C MET A 107 -16.22 14.75 0.75
#